data_AF-A0A2G0CFN7-F1
#
_entry.id   AF-A0A2G0CFN7-F1
#
_cell.length_a   1.000
_cell.length_b   1.000
_cell.length_c   1.000
_cell.angle_alpha   90.00
_cell.angle_beta   90.00
_cell.angle_gamma   90.00
#
_symmetry.space_group_name_H-M   'P 1'
#
loop_
_entity.id
_entity.type
_entity.pdbx_description
1 polymer ?
#
loop_
_entity_poly.entity_id
_entity_poly.type
_entity_poly.pdbx_seq_one_letter_code
_entity_poly.pdbx_strand_id
1 'polypeptide(L)'
;MTSQTSIFERRVDPVLQAAVVLAMVFVVDMFGLIISGAGEEGEAGSRFPWLTAASFMLFFALFNAVLSASAPNTAKYWGRSIYSFMGLALGAGLLAWAFSGITISDAGSYRWIYIVVSVGYLVFLGMISLIKNVVSFAQREEWTRPRLKNRQRED
;
A
#
# COMPACT_ATOMS: atom_id res chain seq x y z
N MET A 1 -8.36 -4.97 31.73
CA MET A 1 -7.50 -3.92 31.14
C MET A 1 -7.13 -4.34 29.73
N THR A 2 -7.95 -3.99 28.74
CA THR A 2 -7.63 -4.24 27.32
C THR A 2 -6.71 -3.12 26.86
N SER A 3 -5.43 -3.44 26.64
CA SER A 3 -4.45 -2.53 26.06
C SER A 3 -4.98 -2.01 24.71
N GLN A 4 -5.43 -0.76 24.67
CA GLN A 4 -5.78 -0.07 23.44
C GLN A 4 -4.49 0.33 22.73
N THR A 5 -3.78 -0.66 22.18
CA THR A 5 -2.63 -0.38 21.31
C THR A 5 -3.17 0.34 20.08
N SER A 6 -2.71 1.56 19.84
CA SER A 6 -3.08 2.34 18.66
C SER A 6 -2.81 1.52 17.40
N ILE A 7 -3.62 1.67 16.34
CA ILE A 7 -3.36 1.03 15.04
C ILE A 7 -1.95 1.37 14.52
N PHE A 8 -1.37 2.49 14.97
CA PHE A 8 -0.01 2.92 14.68
C PHE A 8 1.07 2.21 15.50
N GLU A 9 0.73 1.65 16.68
CA GLU A 9 1.63 0.79 17.48
C GLU A 9 1.62 -0.66 16.99
N ARG A 10 0.54 -1.06 16.32
CA ARG A 10 0.42 -2.39 15.74
C ARG A 10 1.32 -2.48 14.50
N ARG A 11 2.47 -3.15 14.67
CA ARG A 11 3.40 -3.47 13.58
C ARG A 11 2.73 -4.46 12.62
N VAL A 12 2.01 -3.94 11.63
CA VAL A 12 1.43 -4.75 10.56
C VAL A 12 2.54 -5.11 9.58
N ASP A 13 2.74 -6.41 9.37
CA ASP A 13 3.72 -6.91 8.41
C ASP A 13 3.21 -6.66 6.98
N PRO A 14 4.00 -6.05 6.08
CA PRO A 14 3.61 -5.85 4.68
C PRO A 14 3.18 -7.14 3.98
N VAL A 15 3.77 -8.27 4.35
CA VAL A 15 3.44 -9.57 3.75
C VAL A 15 2.03 -10.01 4.17
N LEU A 16 1.70 -9.84 5.45
CA LEU A 16 0.36 -10.15 5.96
C LEU A 16 -0.68 -9.20 5.34
N GLN A 17 -0.36 -7.92 5.22
CA GLN A 17 -1.22 -6.95 4.55
C GLN A 17 -1.48 -7.35 3.10
N ALA A 18 -0.45 -7.75 2.34
CA ALA A 18 -0.61 -8.22 0.96
C ALA A 18 -1.46 -9.49 0.88
N ALA A 19 -1.25 -10.45 1.78
CA ALA A 19 -2.05 -11.67 1.83
C ALA A 19 -3.54 -11.40 2.12
N VAL A 20 -3.83 -10.51 3.07
CA VAL A 20 -5.21 -10.09 3.39
C VAL A 20 -5.85 -9.36 2.20
N VAL A 21 -5.11 -8.46 1.56
CA VAL A 21 -5.61 -7.75 0.37
C VAL A 21 -5.88 -8.72 -0.78
N LEU A 22 -5.00 -9.69 -1.02
CA LEU A 22 -5.20 -10.71 -2.05
C LEU A 22 -6.43 -11.59 -1.75
N ALA A 23 -6.64 -11.96 -0.48
CA ALA A 23 -7.84 -12.68 -0.07
C ALA A 23 -9.12 -11.84 -0.28
N MET A 24 -9.07 -10.52 -0.02
CA MET A 24 -10.19 -9.62 -0.31
C MET A 24 -10.48 -9.53 -1.81
N VAL A 25 -9.46 -9.44 -2.67
CA VAL A 25 -9.62 -9.48 -4.13
C VAL A 25 -10.38 -10.75 -4.54
N PHE A 26 -9.90 -11.91 -4.08
CA PHE A 26 -10.54 -13.20 -4.38
C PHE A 26 -12.01 -13.25 -3.94
N VAL A 27 -12.31 -12.77 -2.73
CA VAL A 27 -13.68 -12.74 -2.20
C VAL A 27 -14.57 -11.82 -3.04
N VAL A 28 -14.09 -10.63 -3.40
CA VAL A 28 -14.85 -9.67 -4.21
C VAL A 28 -15.10 -10.20 -5.63
N ASP A 29 -14.10 -10.82 -6.25
CA ASP A 29 -14.25 -11.43 -7.57
C ASP A 29 -15.23 -12.61 -7.52
N MET A 30 -15.23 -13.40 -6.45
CA MET A 30 -16.20 -14.48 -6.25
C MET A 30 -17.62 -13.97 -6.05
N PHE A 31 -17.81 -12.87 -5.31
CA PHE A 31 -19.11 -12.19 -5.25
C PHE A 31 -19.53 -11.66 -6.62
N GLY A 32 -18.60 -11.06 -7.38
CA GLY A 32 -18.84 -10.61 -8.74
C GLY A 32 -19.34 -11.74 -9.65
N LEU A 33 -18.73 -12.92 -9.55
CA LEU A 33 -19.12 -14.11 -10.30
C LEU A 33 -20.52 -14.63 -9.93
N ILE A 34 -20.89 -14.59 -8.64
CA ILE A 34 -22.24 -14.98 -8.19
C ILE A 34 -23.29 -14.00 -8.75
N ILE A 35 -22.97 -12.70 -8.79
CA ILE A 35 -23.89 -11.67 -9.27
C ILE A 35 -24.03 -11.73 -10.80
N SER A 36 -22.93 -11.90 -11.54
CA SER A 36 -22.97 -11.96 -13.01
C SER A 36 -23.69 -13.21 -13.51
N GLY A 37 -23.49 -14.36 -12.84
CA GLY A 37 -24.24 -15.59 -13.11
C GLY A 37 -25.75 -15.50 -12.84
N ALA A 38 -26.22 -14.44 -12.17
CA ALA A 38 -27.62 -14.22 -11.83
C ALA A 38 -28.36 -13.23 -12.76
N GLY A 39 -27.71 -12.60 -13.75
CA GLY A 39 -28.47 -11.79 -14.73
C GLY A 39 -27.75 -10.75 -15.59
N GLU A 40 -26.43 -10.57 -15.55
CA GLU A 40 -25.75 -9.55 -16.37
C GLU A 40 -24.55 -10.11 -17.15
N GLU A 41 -24.81 -10.64 -18.35
CA GLU A 41 -23.79 -10.97 -19.34
C GLU A 41 -23.48 -9.74 -20.20
N GLY A 42 -22.59 -8.87 -19.71
CA GLY A 42 -22.09 -7.72 -20.47
C GLY A 42 -20.57 -7.67 -20.51
N GLU A 43 -19.98 -7.04 -21.54
CA GLU A 43 -18.54 -6.81 -21.64
C GLU A 43 -17.93 -6.05 -20.43
N ALA A 44 -18.77 -5.39 -19.63
CA ALA A 44 -18.38 -4.77 -18.37
C ALA A 44 -18.00 -5.82 -17.31
N GLY A 45 -18.64 -6.98 -17.31
CA GLY A 45 -18.40 -8.09 -16.37
C GLY A 45 -17.00 -8.69 -16.52
N SER A 46 -16.50 -8.87 -17.74
CA SER A 46 -15.15 -9.40 -17.97
C SER A 46 -14.04 -8.45 -17.51
N ARG A 47 -14.31 -7.14 -17.41
CA ARG A 47 -13.31 -6.16 -16.96
C ARG A 47 -13.35 -5.92 -15.44
N PHE A 48 -14.40 -6.38 -14.77
CA PHE A 48 -14.59 -6.22 -13.33
C PHE A 48 -13.41 -6.79 -12.50
N PRO A 49 -12.88 -8.00 -12.75
CA PRO A 49 -11.75 -8.51 -11.96
C PRO A 49 -10.46 -7.67 -12.10
N TRP A 50 -10.24 -7.08 -13.27
CA TRP A 50 -9.10 -6.18 -13.50
C TRP A 50 -9.25 -4.84 -12.76
N LEU A 51 -10.48 -4.33 -12.68
CA LEU A 51 -10.82 -3.17 -11.85
C LEU A 51 -10.60 -3.50 -10.37
N THR A 52 -11.13 -4.63 -9.88
CA THR A 52 -10.95 -5.10 -8.50
C THR A 52 -9.47 -5.18 -8.15
N ALA A 53 -8.67 -5.87 -8.96
CA ALA A 53 -7.24 -6.01 -8.72
C ALA A 53 -6.52 -4.65 -8.63
N ALA A 54 -6.77 -3.74 -9.57
CA ALA A 54 -6.15 -2.42 -9.57
C ALA A 54 -6.55 -1.57 -8.35
N SER A 55 -7.83 -1.58 -7.97
CA SER A 55 -8.32 -0.86 -6.79
C SER A 55 -7.67 -1.37 -5.50
N PHE A 56 -7.57 -2.69 -5.33
CA PHE A 56 -6.98 -3.29 -4.14
C PHE A 56 -5.45 -3.14 -4.08
N MET A 57 -4.76 -3.12 -5.23
CA MET A 57 -3.35 -2.72 -5.29
C MET A 57 -3.16 -1.28 -4.81
N LEU A 58 -4.03 -0.36 -5.21
CA LEU A 58 -3.99 1.02 -4.75
C LEU A 58 -4.29 1.13 -3.24
N PHE A 59 -5.25 0.36 -2.74
CA PHE A 59 -5.52 0.27 -1.30
C PHE A 59 -4.29 -0.20 -0.52
N PHE A 60 -3.66 -1.29 -0.97
CA PHE A 60 -2.41 -1.75 -0.38
C PHE A 60 -1.36 -0.64 -0.42
N ALA A 61 -1.17 0.02 -1.57
CA ALA A 61 -0.18 1.06 -1.76
C ALA A 61 -0.36 2.22 -0.76
N LEU A 62 -1.60 2.70 -0.61
CA LEU A 62 -1.93 3.78 0.31
C LEU A 62 -1.70 3.39 1.78
N PHE A 63 -2.28 2.28 2.22
CA PHE A 63 -2.15 1.83 3.61
C PHE A 63 -0.72 1.46 3.95
N ASN A 64 -0.02 0.78 3.04
CA ASN A 64 1.36 0.39 3.26
C ASN A 64 2.28 1.62 3.36
N ALA A 65 2.07 2.65 2.53
CA ALA A 65 2.81 3.90 2.62
C ALA A 65 2.62 4.57 3.99
N VAL A 66 1.37 4.70 4.45
CA VAL A 66 1.08 5.26 5.79
C VAL A 66 1.75 4.45 6.90
N LEU A 67 1.65 3.12 6.87
CA LEU A 67 2.27 2.24 7.88
C LEU A 67 3.80 2.24 7.80
N SER A 68 4.39 2.50 6.63
CA SER A 68 5.85 2.64 6.49
C SER A 68 6.40 3.87 7.22
N ALA A 69 5.57 4.91 7.42
CA ALA A 69 5.94 6.11 8.14
C ALA A 69 6.23 5.82 9.62
N SER A 70 5.39 4.99 10.26
CA SER A 70 5.53 4.63 11.68
C SER A 70 6.57 3.51 11.93
N ALA A 71 7.09 2.87 10.89
CA ALA A 71 8.05 1.78 11.06
C ALA A 71 9.40 2.26 11.65
N PRO A 72 9.94 1.63 12.72
CA PRO A 72 11.20 2.06 13.34
C PRO A 72 12.42 1.80 12.45
N ASN A 73 12.40 0.73 11.66
CA ASN A 73 13.44 0.45 10.65
C ASN A 73 12.85 0.60 9.25
N THR A 74 12.98 1.80 8.70
CA THR A 74 12.44 2.15 7.38
C THR A 74 12.99 1.24 6.29
N ALA A 75 14.31 1.04 6.22
CA ALA A 75 14.95 0.29 5.14
C ALA A 75 14.49 -1.18 5.08
N LYS A 76 14.42 -1.86 6.23
CA LYS A 76 13.94 -3.25 6.29
C LYS A 76 12.46 -3.35 5.93
N TYR A 77 11.64 -2.42 6.41
CA TYR A 77 10.21 -2.39 6.08
C TYR A 77 10.01 -2.15 4.58
N TRP A 78 10.74 -1.21 3.99
CA TRP A 78 10.71 -0.87 2.57
C TRP A 78 10.98 -2.06 1.66
N GLY A 79 12.06 -2.82 1.93
CA GLY A 79 12.37 -4.00 1.12
C GLY A 79 11.23 -5.02 1.16
N ARG A 80 10.71 -5.32 2.35
CA ARG A 80 9.57 -6.24 2.51
C ARG A 80 8.30 -5.71 1.84
N SER A 81 8.06 -4.41 1.91
CA SER A 81 6.95 -3.71 1.25
C SER A 81 7.00 -3.81 -0.28
N ILE A 82 8.18 -3.71 -0.88
CA ILE A 82 8.35 -3.87 -2.34
C ILE A 82 8.05 -5.32 -2.74
N TYR A 83 8.65 -6.30 -2.07
CA TYR A 83 8.39 -7.71 -2.38
C TYR A 83 6.93 -8.11 -2.15
N SER A 84 6.29 -7.57 -1.11
CA SER A 84 4.87 -7.82 -0.83
C SER A 84 3.97 -7.22 -1.91
N PHE A 85 4.29 -6.02 -2.37
CA PHE A 85 3.55 -5.40 -3.48
C PHE A 85 3.76 -6.15 -4.80
N MET A 86 4.97 -6.59 -5.11
CA MET A 86 5.23 -7.42 -6.29
C MET A 86 4.45 -8.74 -6.23
N GLY A 87 4.45 -9.41 -5.08
CA GLY A 87 3.66 -10.62 -4.87
C GLY A 87 2.16 -10.36 -5.02
N LEU A 88 1.66 -9.25 -4.48
CA LEU A 88 0.28 -8.83 -4.64
C LEU A 88 -0.06 -8.51 -6.10
N ALA A 89 0.80 -7.77 -6.80
CA ALA A 89 0.60 -7.40 -8.19
C ALA A 89 0.65 -8.62 -9.12
N LEU A 90 1.46 -9.63 -8.82
CA LEU A 90 1.42 -10.88 -9.59
C LEU A 90 0.17 -11.70 -9.22
N GLY A 91 -0.12 -11.86 -7.92
CA GLY A 91 -1.25 -12.64 -7.44
C GLY A 91 -2.60 -12.07 -7.88
N ALA A 92 -2.83 -10.76 -7.70
CA ALA A 92 -4.07 -10.09 -8.09
C ALA A 92 -4.25 -10.07 -9.61
N GLY A 93 -3.15 -9.93 -10.38
CA GLY A 93 -3.20 -10.02 -11.83
C GLY A 93 -3.53 -11.44 -12.32
N LEU A 94 -3.01 -12.47 -11.66
CA LEU A 94 -3.34 -13.87 -11.95
C LEU A 94 -4.79 -14.20 -11.59
N LEU A 95 -5.29 -13.69 -10.45
CA LEU A 95 -6.71 -13.82 -10.09
C LEU A 95 -7.58 -13.09 -11.12
N ALA A 96 -7.25 -11.85 -11.47
CA ALA A 96 -8.00 -11.11 -12.46
C ALA A 96 -8.05 -11.85 -13.79
N TRP A 97 -6.93 -12.41 -14.26
CA TRP A 97 -6.90 -13.25 -15.45
C TRP A 97 -7.76 -14.51 -15.31
N ALA A 98 -7.68 -15.22 -14.18
CA ALA A 98 -8.46 -16.44 -13.94
C ALA A 98 -9.97 -16.21 -13.91
N PHE A 99 -10.43 -15.11 -13.32
CA PHE A 99 -11.86 -14.77 -13.22
C PHE A 99 -12.39 -14.08 -14.49
N SER A 100 -11.57 -13.27 -15.18
CA SER A 100 -12.01 -12.55 -16.38
C SER A 100 -11.87 -13.34 -17.68
N GLY A 101 -10.95 -14.30 -17.73
CA GLY A 101 -10.58 -15.02 -18.96
C GLY A 101 -9.82 -14.19 -19.99
N ILE A 102 -9.63 -12.88 -19.77
CA ILE A 102 -8.95 -11.98 -20.70
C ILE A 102 -7.55 -11.64 -20.19
N THR A 103 -6.59 -11.53 -21.11
CA THR A 103 -5.23 -11.15 -20.77
C THR A 103 -5.14 -9.66 -20.43
N ILE A 104 -4.08 -9.25 -19.73
CA ILE A 104 -3.85 -7.84 -19.40
C ILE A 104 -3.73 -6.95 -20.65
N SER A 105 -3.35 -7.50 -21.81
CA SER A 105 -3.33 -6.78 -23.09
C SER A 105 -4.73 -6.48 -23.61
N ASP A 106 -5.69 -7.37 -23.37
CA ASP A 106 -7.06 -7.27 -23.85
C ASP A 106 -7.95 -6.46 -22.88
N ALA A 107 -7.46 -6.27 -21.65
CA ALA A 107 -8.10 -5.43 -20.64
C ALA A 107 -8.09 -3.92 -20.97
N GLY A 108 -7.60 -3.50 -22.14
CA GLY A 108 -7.66 -2.11 -22.62
C GLY A 108 -6.98 -1.12 -21.66
N SER A 109 -7.73 -0.11 -21.20
CA SER A 109 -7.25 0.94 -20.29
C SER A 109 -6.76 0.40 -18.94
N TYR A 110 -7.26 -0.76 -18.49
CA TYR A 110 -6.85 -1.35 -17.21
C TYR A 110 -5.37 -1.73 -17.18
N ARG A 111 -4.77 -2.06 -18.33
CA ARG A 111 -3.31 -2.28 -18.44
C ARG A 111 -2.53 -1.05 -17.95
N TRP A 112 -2.95 0.13 -18.39
CA TRP A 112 -2.32 1.38 -18.01
C TRP A 112 -2.57 1.71 -16.55
N ILE A 113 -3.78 1.50 -16.04
CA ILE A 113 -4.08 1.69 -14.62
C ILE A 113 -3.18 0.79 -13.78
N TYR A 114 -3.01 -0.47 -14.17
CA TYR A 114 -2.14 -1.42 -13.47
C TYR A 114 -0.68 -0.91 -13.37
N ILE A 115 -0.15 -0.41 -14.49
CA ILE A 115 1.19 0.18 -14.56
C ILE A 115 1.27 1.44 -13.70
N VAL A 116 0.28 2.33 -13.81
CA VAL A 116 0.23 3.60 -13.06
C VAL A 116 0.16 3.35 -11.55
N VAL A 117 -0.64 2.38 -11.11
CA VAL A 117 -0.71 1.99 -9.69
C VAL A 117 0.62 1.41 -9.22
N SER A 118 1.28 0.61 -10.07
CA SER A 118 2.59 0.02 -9.75
C SER A 118 3.68 1.08 -9.60
N VAL A 119 3.76 2.03 -10.54
CA VAL A 119 4.70 3.15 -10.46
C VAL A 119 4.33 4.09 -9.32
N GLY A 120 3.03 4.37 -9.15
CA GLY A 120 2.50 5.23 -8.09
C GLY A 120 2.83 4.71 -6.69
N TYR A 121 2.88 3.39 -6.50
CA TYR A 121 3.33 2.81 -5.25
C TYR A 121 4.80 3.13 -4.93
N LEU A 122 5.69 3.06 -5.91
CA LEU A 122 7.09 3.45 -5.73
C LEU A 122 7.22 4.94 -5.38
N VAL A 123 6.38 5.78 -5.98
CA VAL A 123 6.29 7.21 -5.65
C VAL A 123 5.82 7.40 -4.21
N PHE A 124 4.77 6.70 -3.77
CA PHE A 124 4.30 6.78 -2.38
C PHE A 124 5.37 6.34 -1.38
N LEU A 125 6.06 5.24 -1.65
CA LEU A 125 7.17 4.78 -0.83
C LEU A 125 8.29 5.84 -0.76
N GLY A 126 8.64 6.43 -1.92
CA GLY A 126 9.63 7.50 -2.02
C GLY A 126 9.26 8.73 -1.19
N MET A 127 8.01 9.17 -1.30
CA MET A 127 7.48 10.30 -0.55
C MET A 127 7.62 10.11 0.96
N ILE A 128 7.29 8.93 1.48
CA ILE A 128 7.43 8.65 2.92
C ILE A 128 8.90 8.64 3.35
N SER A 129 9.80 8.12 2.50
CA SER A 129 11.24 8.17 2.76
C SER A 129 11.72 9.62 2.91
N LEU A 130 11.29 10.51 2.01
CA LEU A 130 11.59 11.95 2.10
C LEU A 130 11.06 12.58 3.39
N ILE A 131 9.80 12.30 3.75
CA ILE A 131 9.20 12.83 5.00
C ILE A 131 10.02 12.39 6.22
N LYS A 132 10.41 11.11 6.29
CA LYS A 132 11.20 10.61 7.43
C LYS A 132 12.59 11.23 7.47
N ASN A 133 13.21 11.46 6.32
CA ASN A 133 14.50 12.15 6.25
C ASN A 133 14.38 13.59 6.76
N VAL A 134 13.37 14.34 6.33
CA VAL A 134 13.11 15.72 6.79
C VAL A 134 12.85 15.77 8.30
N VAL A 135 12.01 14.87 8.84
CA VAL A 135 11.74 14.80 10.29
C VAL A 135 13.02 14.47 11.06
N SER A 136 13.83 13.52 10.57
CA SER A 136 15.09 13.15 11.21
C SER A 136 16.12 14.30 11.19
N PHE A 137 16.10 15.13 10.14
CA PHE A 137 16.94 16.31 10.03
C PHE A 137 16.51 17.38 11.04
N ALA A 138 15.21 17.68 11.13
CA ALA A 138 14.66 18.62 12.10
C ALA A 138 14.98 18.22 13.55
N GLN A 139 14.82 16.94 13.89
CA GLN A 139 15.18 16.42 15.22
C GLN A 139 16.68 16.57 15.55
N ARG A 140 17.56 16.52 14.55
CA ARG A 140 19.01 16.73 14.74
C ARG A 140 19.35 18.21 14.92
N GLU A 141 18.67 19.10 14.20
CA GLU A 141 18.91 20.54 14.29
C GLU A 141 18.51 21.11 15.66
N GLU A 142 17.39 20.65 16.22
CA GLU A 142 16.97 21.00 17.59
C GLU A 142 17.98 20.57 18.66
N TRP A 143 18.60 19.40 18.50
CA TRP A 143 19.60 18.89 19.44
C TRP A 143 20.94 19.66 19.36
N THR A 144 21.24 20.25 18.20
CA THR A 144 22.53 20.92 17.95
C THR A 144 22.52 22.38 18.36
N ARG A 145 21.35 23.00 18.62
CA ARG A 145 21.31 24.35 19.19
C ARG A 145 21.80 24.32 20.65
N PRO A 146 22.98 24.87 20.98
CA PRO A 146 23.43 24.93 22.37
C PRO A 146 22.41 25.79 23.13
N ARG A 147 21.88 25.24 24.23
CA ARG A 147 21.09 26.01 25.20
C ARG A 147 21.97 27.17 25.64
N LEU A 148 21.69 28.37 25.12
CA LEU A 148 22.31 29.60 25.58
C LEU A 148 21.90 29.79 27.04
N LYS A 149 22.71 29.24 27.94
CA LYS A 149 22.58 29.44 29.38
C LYS A 149 22.88 30.92 29.59
N ASN A 150 21.83 31.72 29.71
CA ASN A 150 21.93 33.10 30.15
C ASN A 150 22.61 33.09 31.51
N ARG A 151 23.91 33.40 31.49
CA ARG A 151 24.71 33.65 32.68
C ARG A 151 24.33 35.07 33.12
N GLN A 152 23.22 35.18 33.84
CA GLN A 152 22.98 36.36 34.66
C GLN A 152 24.15 36.46 35.63
N ARG A 153 24.99 37.46 35.39
CA ARG A 153 25.93 37.97 36.37
C ARG A 153 25.05 38.69 37.39
N GLU A 154 24.93 38.11 38.58
CA GLU A 154 24.50 38.87 39.75
C GLU A 154 25.80 39.43 40.35
N ASP A 155 25.83 40.76 40.41
CA ASP A 155 26.88 41.60 40.98
C ASP A 155 26.88 41.53 42.51
#